data_AF-A0A2A7FNV4-F1
#
_entry.id   AF-A0A2A7FNV4-F1
#
_cell.length_a   1.000
_cell.length_b   1.000
_cell.length_c   1.000
_cell.angle_alpha   90.00
_cell.angle_beta   90.00
_cell.angle_gamma   90.00
#
_symmetry.space_group_name_H-M   'P 1'
#
loop_
_entity.id
_entity.type
_entity.pdbx_description
1 polymer ?
#
loop_
_entity_poly.entity_id
_entity_poly.type
_entity_poly.pdbx_seq_one_letter_code
_entity_poly.pdbx_strand_id
1 'polypeptide(L)'
;MVYQIQVLPMAQVGIMFQTIGTVALLTAYIPQIVYLHKVKDATGISRWLFIVIASGLLMVTVNMMISKVNIEIIITEFVNIALILVQYVLTVYYQNKKK
;
A
#
# COMPACT_ATOMS: atom_id res chain seq x y z
N MET A 1 -12.61 21.64 32.17
CA MET A 1 -12.25 20.20 32.32
C MET A 1 -13.11 19.26 31.46
N VAL A 2 -13.92 19.77 30.50
CA VAL A 2 -14.74 18.93 29.58
C VAL A 2 -14.05 18.74 28.22
N TYR A 3 -13.15 19.66 27.83
CA TYR A 3 -12.46 19.63 26.54
C TYR A 3 -11.38 18.53 26.42
N GLN A 4 -10.83 18.04 27.54
CA GLN A 4 -9.77 17.03 27.50
C GLN A 4 -10.28 15.59 27.32
N ILE A 5 -11.58 15.33 27.50
CA ILE A 5 -12.16 13.99 27.37
C ILE A 5 -12.53 13.66 25.90
N GLN A 6 -12.72 14.68 25.04
CA GLN A 6 -13.14 14.48 23.64
C GLN A 6 -12.00 14.35 22.61
N VAL A 7 -10.74 14.64 22.97
CA VAL A 7 -9.59 14.58 22.04
C VAL A 7 -8.91 13.21 22.02
N LEU A 8 -8.96 12.45 23.13
CA LEU A 8 -8.44 11.09 23.24
C LEU A 8 -9.11 10.07 22.29
N PRO A 9 -10.43 10.10 22.05
CA PRO A 9 -11.10 9.12 21.18
C PRO A 9 -10.70 9.21 19.70
N MET A 10 -10.58 10.42 19.14
CA MET A 10 -10.30 10.60 17.71
C MET A 10 -8.88 10.19 17.33
N ALA A 11 -7.91 10.47 18.20
CA ALA A 11 -6.53 10.02 18.01
C ALA A 11 -6.43 8.49 18.05
N GLN A 12 -7.13 7.84 19.00
CA GLN A 12 -7.20 6.38 19.08
C GLN A 12 -7.84 5.76 17.84
N VAL A 13 -8.94 6.34 17.36
CA VAL A 13 -9.59 5.90 16.11
C VAL A 13 -8.61 6.01 14.93
N GLY A 14 -7.87 7.11 14.81
CA GLY A 14 -6.84 7.27 13.77
C GLY A 14 -5.78 6.16 13.81
N ILE A 15 -5.27 5.82 14.99
CA ILE A 15 -4.29 4.73 15.17
C ILE A 15 -4.89 3.36 14.78
N MET A 16 -6.16 3.11 15.12
CA MET A 16 -6.84 1.88 14.74
C MET A 16 -6.95 1.74 13.22
N PHE A 17 -7.40 2.80 12.53
CA PHE A 17 -7.48 2.80 11.07
C PHE A 17 -6.10 2.66 10.41
N GLN A 18 -5.07 3.30 10.96
CA GLN A 18 -3.71 3.14 10.47
C GLN A 18 -3.23 1.69 10.58
N THR A 19 -3.52 1.05 11.71
CA THR A 19 -3.16 -0.36 11.95
C THR A 19 -3.90 -1.28 10.98
N ILE A 20 -5.21 -1.09 10.83
CA ILE A 20 -6.05 -1.87 9.91
C ILE A 20 -5.55 -1.69 8.47
N GLY A 21 -5.28 -0.45 8.05
CA GLY A 21 -4.75 -0.14 6.73
C GLY A 21 -3.42 -0.83 6.47
N THR A 22 -2.51 -0.80 7.44
CA THR A 22 -1.21 -1.48 7.36
C THR A 22 -1.37 -3.00 7.20
N VAL A 23 -2.24 -3.62 8.00
CA VAL A 23 -2.51 -5.07 7.91
C VAL A 23 -3.14 -5.41 6.56
N ALA A 24 -4.14 -4.65 6.11
CA ALA A 24 -4.81 -4.87 4.82
C ALA A 24 -3.83 -4.76 3.64
N LEU A 25 -2.93 -3.79 3.69
CA LEU A 25 -1.85 -3.63 2.71
C LEU A 25 -0.93 -4.86 2.67
N LEU A 26 -0.48 -5.34 3.83
CA LEU A 26 0.43 -6.49 3.89
C LEU A 26 -0.26 -7.76 3.41
N THR A 27 -1.52 -7.96 3.78
CA THR A 27 -2.31 -9.13 3.35
C THR A 27 -2.72 -9.07 1.88
N ALA A 28 -2.81 -7.89 1.28
CA ALA A 28 -3.07 -7.76 -0.16
C ALA A 28 -1.82 -8.12 -0.99
N TYR A 29 -0.66 -7.57 -0.64
CA TYR A 29 0.52 -7.69 -1.50
C TYR A 29 1.37 -8.93 -1.21
N ILE A 30 1.63 -9.28 0.05
CA ILE A 30 2.56 -10.37 0.37
C ILE A 30 2.08 -11.72 -0.19
N PRO A 31 0.82 -12.15 0.02
CA PRO A 31 0.33 -13.40 -0.53
C PRO A 31 0.36 -13.43 -2.07
N GLN A 32 0.07 -12.29 -2.71
CA GLN A 32 0.11 -12.18 -4.17
C GLN A 32 1.55 -12.29 -4.71
N ILE A 33 2.51 -11.65 -4.05
CA ILE A 33 3.94 -11.77 -4.37
C ILE A 33 4.40 -13.22 -4.22
N VAL A 34 4.04 -13.86 -3.10
CA VAL A 34 4.38 -15.27 -2.83
C VAL A 34 3.74 -16.20 -3.87
N TYR A 35 2.47 -15.97 -4.21
CA TYR A 35 1.76 -16.72 -5.23
C TYR A 35 2.46 -16.62 -6.59
N LEU A 36 2.78 -15.40 -7.05
CA LEU A 36 3.49 -15.19 -8.30
C LEU A 36 4.83 -15.93 -8.37
N HIS A 37 5.60 -15.93 -7.28
CA HIS A 37 6.85 -16.67 -7.22
C HIS A 37 6.65 -18.19 -7.26
N LYS A 38 5.58 -18.68 -6.62
CA LYS A 38 5.24 -20.11 -6.59
C LYS A 38 4.79 -20.61 -7.97
N VAL A 39 3.86 -19.89 -8.61
CA VAL A 39 3.29 -20.32 -9.89
C VAL A 39 4.14 -19.93 -11.10
N LYS A 40 5.02 -18.92 -10.94
CA LYS A 40 5.85 -18.34 -12.02
C LYS A 40 5.03 -17.96 -13.25
N ASP A 41 3.80 -17.55 -13.01
CA ASP A 41 2.81 -17.20 -14.01
C ASP A 41 2.02 -15.98 -13.57
N ALA A 42 1.93 -15.00 -14.46
CA ALA A 42 1.18 -13.78 -14.27
C ALA A 42 0.15 -13.55 -15.40
N THR A 43 -0.23 -14.61 -16.11
CA THR A 43 -1.26 -14.56 -17.15
C THR A 43 -2.60 -14.09 -16.57
N GLY A 44 -3.26 -13.15 -17.23
CA GLY A 44 -4.52 -12.56 -16.77
C GLY A 44 -4.38 -11.42 -15.76
N ILE A 45 -3.17 -11.15 -15.24
CA ILE A 45 -2.93 -10.02 -14.32
C ILE A 45 -2.68 -8.73 -15.12
N SER A 46 -3.42 -7.67 -14.81
CA SER A 46 -3.26 -6.37 -15.49
C SER A 46 -2.03 -5.61 -15.01
N ARG A 47 -1.10 -5.33 -15.93
CA ARG A 47 0.06 -4.44 -15.69
C ARG A 47 -0.36 -3.01 -15.41
N TRP A 48 -1.41 -2.54 -16.10
CA TRP A 48 -1.93 -1.18 -15.99
C TRP A 48 -2.52 -0.89 -14.62
N LEU A 49 -3.13 -1.89 -13.98
CA LEU A 49 -3.69 -1.73 -12.64
C LEU A 49 -2.63 -1.25 -11.65
N PHE A 50 -1.45 -1.88 -11.64
CA PHE A 50 -0.37 -1.50 -10.72
C PHE A 50 0.19 -0.12 -11.01
N ILE A 51 0.26 0.29 -12.27
CA ILE A 51 0.72 1.64 -12.66
C ILE A 51 -0.27 2.70 -12.15
N VAL A 52 -1.57 2.49 -12.37
CA VAL A 52 -2.61 3.42 -11.91
C VAL A 52 -2.60 3.51 -10.38
N ILE A 53 -2.55 2.38 -9.68
CA ILE A 53 -2.47 2.36 -8.22
C ILE A 53 -1.21 3.10 -7.75
N ALA A 54 -0.03 2.76 -8.27
CA ALA A 54 1.23 3.41 -7.88
C ALA A 54 1.17 4.94 -8.10
N SER A 55 0.59 5.39 -9.21
CA SER A 55 0.44 6.82 -9.48
C SER A 55 -0.48 7.51 -8.46
N GLY A 56 -1.60 6.88 -8.09
CA GLY A 56 -2.51 7.39 -7.07
C GLY A 56 -1.84 7.46 -5.69
N LEU A 57 -1.11 6.41 -5.30
CA LEU A 57 -0.38 6.37 -4.03
C LEU A 57 0.72 7.43 -3.96
N LEU A 58 1.42 7.72 -5.07
CA LEU A 58 2.37 8.83 -5.12
C LEU A 58 1.69 10.18 -4.89
N MET A 59 0.54 10.42 -5.50
CA MET A 59 -0.23 11.65 -5.28
C MET A 59 -0.70 11.77 -3.82
N VAL A 60 -1.17 10.67 -3.24
CA VAL A 60 -1.57 10.61 -1.82
C VAL A 60 -0.37 10.88 -0.91
N THR A 61 0.79 10.30 -1.19
CA THR A 61 2.03 10.54 -0.45
C THR A 61 2.43 12.01 -0.47
N VAL A 62 2.39 12.65 -1.65
CA VAL A 62 2.68 14.09 -1.77
C VAL A 62 1.68 14.92 -0.96
N ASN A 63 0.39 14.59 -1.03
CA ASN A 63 -0.63 15.27 -0.24
C ASN A 63 -0.38 15.12 1.27
N MET A 64 0.01 13.93 1.74
CA MET A 64 0.34 13.68 3.14
C MET A 64 1.56 14.49 3.61
N MET A 65 2.59 14.61 2.77
CA MET A 65 3.77 15.44 3.07
C MET A 65 3.41 16.92 3.19
N ILE A 66 2.59 17.46 2.27
CA ILE A 66 2.13 18.85 2.31
C ILE A 66 1.26 19.10 3.56
N SER A 67 0.39 18.15 3.89
CA SER A 67 -0.52 18.24 5.02
C SER A 67 0.13 17.95 6.38
N LYS A 68 1.44 17.65 6.40
CA LYS A 68 2.20 17.31 7.61
C LYS A 68 1.56 16.19 8.43
N VAL A 69 1.11 15.15 7.73
CA VAL A 69 0.61 13.92 8.37
C VAL A 69 1.73 13.26 9.17
N ASN A 70 1.37 12.46 10.19
CA ASN A 70 2.34 11.72 11.00
C ASN A 70 3.32 10.92 10.12
N ILE A 71 4.61 11.05 10.42
CA ILE A 71 5.71 10.44 9.68
C ILE A 71 5.59 8.90 9.58
N GLU A 72 5.05 8.24 10.61
CA GLU A 72 4.83 6.79 10.62
C GLU A 72 3.85 6.34 9.51
N ILE A 73 2.85 7.17 9.24
CA ILE A 73 1.87 6.94 8.17
C ILE A 73 2.52 7.10 6.81
N ILE A 74 3.33 8.16 6.66
CA ILE A 74 4.07 8.42 5.42
C ILE A 74 5.05 7.27 5.13
N ILE A 75 5.75 6.75 6.14
CA ILE A 75 6.64 5.60 5.98
C ILE A 75 5.86 4.36 5.53
N THR A 76 4.68 4.12 6.11
CA THR A 76 3.81 3.00 5.71
C THR A 76 3.40 3.12 4.25
N GLU A 77 3.10 4.33 3.77
CA GLU A 77 2.75 4.57 2.37
C GLU A 77 3.96 4.38 1.42
N PHE A 78 5.17 4.72 1.84
CA PHE A 78 6.36 4.37 1.06
C PHE A 78 6.55 2.85 0.95
N VAL A 79 6.25 2.09 2.01
CA VAL A 79 6.24 0.62 1.97
C VAL A 79 5.15 0.11 1.02
N ASN A 80 3.97 0.73 0.99
CA ASN A 80 2.89 0.45 0.04
C ASN A 80 3.37 0.56 -1.41
N ILE A 81 4.02 1.70 -1.72
CA ILE A 81 4.56 1.98 -3.05
C ILE A 81 5.69 0.99 -3.40
N ALA A 82 6.54 0.61 -2.45
CA ALA A 82 7.56 -0.40 -2.71
C ALA A 82 6.94 -1.76 -3.07
N LEU A 83 5.92 -2.20 -2.33
CA LEU A 83 5.25 -3.47 -2.56
C LEU A 83 4.50 -3.51 -3.91
N ILE A 84 3.79 -2.44 -4.27
CA ILE A 84 3.10 -2.38 -5.58
C ILE A 84 4.11 -2.41 -6.73
N LEU A 85 5.29 -1.79 -6.58
CA LEU A 85 6.34 -1.83 -7.58
C LEU A 85 6.95 -3.23 -7.72
N VAL A 86 7.20 -3.93 -6.61
CA VAL A 86 7.63 -5.34 -6.64
C VAL A 86 6.60 -6.20 -7.37
N GLN A 87 5.32 -6.02 -7.03
CA GLN A 87 4.21 -6.73 -7.66
C GLN A 87 4.13 -6.47 -9.17
N TYR A 88 4.33 -5.22 -9.60
CA TYR A 88 4.41 -4.84 -11.01
C TYR A 88 5.59 -5.53 -11.72
N VAL A 89 6.79 -5.46 -11.14
CA VAL A 89 8.00 -6.06 -11.73
C VAL A 89 7.83 -7.56 -11.92
N LEU A 90 7.31 -8.28 -10.92
CA LEU A 90 7.05 -9.71 -11.01
C LEU A 90 6.02 -10.04 -12.08
N THR A 91 4.96 -9.24 -12.17
CA THR A 91 3.92 -9.40 -13.20
C THR A 91 4.52 -9.27 -14.60
N VAL A 92 5.31 -8.23 -14.84
CA VAL A 92 6.00 -8.02 -16.13
C VAL A 92 6.96 -9.16 -16.42
N TYR A 93 7.78 -9.56 -15.44
CA TYR A 93 8.78 -10.62 -15.59
C TYR A 93 8.13 -11.96 -15.99
N TYR A 94 7.13 -12.42 -15.25
CA TYR A 94 6.49 -13.72 -15.52
C TYR A 94 5.61 -13.70 -16.78
N GLN A 95 5.03 -12.56 -17.15
CA GLN A 95 4.33 -12.42 -18.44
C GLN A 95 5.28 -12.48 -19.64
N ASN A 96 6.46 -11.87 -19.52
CA ASN A 96 7.43 -11.87 -20.62
C ASN A 96 8.18 -13.19 -20.74
N LYS A 97 8.41 -13.92 -19.64
CA LYS A 97 9.06 -15.24 -19.68
C LYS A 97 8.24 -16.32 -20.39
N LYS A 98 6.91 -16.15 -20.44
CA LYS A 98 5.99 -17.08 -21.11
C LYS A 98 5.73 -16.75 -22.59
N LYS A 99 6.18 -15.58 -23.06
CA LYS A 99 6.11 -15.18 -24.47
C LYS A 99 7.35 -15.68 -25.21
#